data_AF-A0A497AVC4-F1
#
_entry.id   AF-A0A497AVC4-F1
#
_cell.length_a   1.000
_cell.length_b   1.000
_cell.length_c   1.000
_cell.angle_alpha   90.00
_cell.angle_beta   90.00
_cell.angle_gamma   90.00
#
_symmetry.space_group_name_H-M   'P 1'
#
loop_
_entity.id
_entity.type
_entity.pdbx_description
1 polymer ?
#
loop_
_entity_poly.entity_id
_entity_poly.type
_entity_poly.pdbx_seq_one_letter_code
_entity_poly.pdbx_strand_id
1 'polypeptide(L)' 'MGRYHTFVVRIWADEEAKTLRAQAQDLENGEEWQCSLEALGRTIAEKVRESINFKYKKRRQGDEGDQE' A
#
# COMPACT_ATOMS: atom_id res chain seq x y z
N MET A 1 -7.71 19.25 0.54
CA MET A 1 -7.98 18.21 -0.47
C MET A 1 -7.44 16.89 0.04
N GLY A 2 -8.25 15.83 0.05
CA GLY A 2 -7.78 14.51 0.47
C GLY A 2 -6.71 13.98 -0.50
N ARG A 3 -5.65 13.36 0.03
CA ARG A 3 -4.63 12.71 -0.79
C ARG A 3 -5.15 11.30 -1.14
N TYR A 4 -5.41 11.06 -2.42
CA TYR A 4 -5.85 9.75 -2.90
C TYR A 4 -4.63 8.87 -3.19
N HIS A 5 -4.74 7.58 -2.87
CA HIS A 5 -3.81 6.55 -3.34
C HIS A 5 -4.50 5.76 -4.46
N THR A 6 -3.79 5.50 -5.55
CA THR A 6 -4.33 4.80 -6.72
C THR A 6 -3.55 3.51 -6.92
N PHE A 7 -4.28 2.42 -7.18
CA PHE A 7 -3.72 1.09 -7.34
C PHE A 7 -4.16 0.47 -8.65
N VAL A 8 -3.28 -0.33 -9.26
CA VAL A 8 -3.66 -1.31 -10.29
C VAL A 8 -3.86 -2.65 -9.60
N VAL A 9 -5.03 -3.25 -9.79
CA VAL A 9 -5.36 -4.55 -9.20
C VAL A 9 -5.53 -5.58 -10.32
N ARG A 10 -4.79 -6.68 -10.21
CA ARG A 10 -4.92 -7.86 -11.07
C ARG A 10 -5.55 -8.98 -10.25
N ILE A 11 -6.62 -9.59 -10.76
CA ILE A 11 -7.36 -10.67 -10.09
C ILE A 11 -7.32 -11.90 -10.99
N TRP A 12 -7.06 -13.07 -10.42
CA TRP A 12 -7.11 -14.34 -11.14
C TRP A 12 -7.64 -15.46 -10.24
N ALA A 13 -8.14 -16.52 -10.88
CA ALA A 13 -8.55 -17.74 -10.19
C ALA A 13 -7.37 -18.70 -10.05
N ASP A 14 -7.25 -19.28 -8.87
CA ASP A 14 -6.37 -20.41 -8.58
C ASP A 14 -7.22 -21.68 -8.67
N GLU A 15 -7.03 -22.47 -9.73
CA GLU A 15 -7.82 -23.68 -10.00
C GLU A 15 -7.58 -24.78 -8.97
N GLU A 16 -6.35 -24.91 -8.46
CA GLU A 16 -5.99 -25.93 -7.47
C GLU A 16 -6.58 -25.58 -6.11
N ALA A 17 -6.42 -24.33 -5.68
CA ALA A 17 -6.93 -23.88 -4.39
C ALA A 17 -8.44 -23.57 -4.42
N LYS A 18 -9.07 -23.52 -5.60
CA LYS A 18 -10.47 -23.08 -5.81
C LYS A 18 -10.75 -21.71 -5.17
N THR A 19 -9.80 -20.79 -5.26
CA THR A 19 -9.88 -19.46 -4.62
C THR A 19 -9.51 -18.36 -5.62
N LEU A 20 -9.86 -17.12 -5.27
CA LEU A 20 -9.43 -15.93 -6.01
C LEU A 20 -8.22 -15.29 -5.34
N ARG A 21 -7.21 -15.00 -6.14
CA ARG A 21 -6.00 -14.27 -5.77
C ARG A 21 -6.04 -12.86 -6.34
N ALA A 22 -5.38 -11.94 -5.66
CA ALA A 22 -5.20 -10.58 -6.13
C ALA A 22 -3.74 -10.14 -5.99
N GLN A 23 -3.27 -9.36 -6.95
CA GLN A 23 -2.07 -8.54 -6.85
C GLN A 23 -2.48 -7.08 -6.91
N ALA A 24 -1.92 -6.27 -6.03
CA ALA A 24 -2.06 -4.83 -6.07
C ALA A 24 -0.69 -4.18 -6.31
N GLN A 25 -0.68 -3.14 -7.14
CA GLN A 25 0.45 -2.26 -7.39
C GLN A 25 0.08 -0.83 -7.00
N ASP A 26 0.82 -0.20 -6.10
CA ASP A 26 0.67 1.22 -5.78
C ASP A 26 1.34 2.08 -6.87
N LEU A 27 0.58 2.99 -7.46
CA LEU A 27 1.07 3.87 -8.53
C LEU A 27 1.95 5.02 -8.01
N GLU A 28 1.90 5.36 -6.72
CA GLU A 28 2.73 6.45 -6.15
C GLU A 28 4.18 6.00 -5.94
N ASN A 29 4.39 4.77 -5.47
CA ASN A 29 5.72 4.27 -5.09
C ASN A 29 6.18 3.03 -5.89
N GLY A 30 5.30 2.44 -6.71
CA GLY A 30 5.59 1.24 -7.51
C GLY A 30 5.61 -0.06 -6.71
N GLU A 31 5.27 -0.06 -5.41
CA GLU A 31 5.26 -1.24 -4.56
C GLU A 31 4.20 -2.23 -5.04
N GLU A 32 4.58 -3.52 -5.15
CA GLU A 32 3.69 -4.60 -5.56
C GLU A 32 3.61 -5.67 -4.46
N TRP A 33 2.40 -6.17 -4.21
CA TRP A 33 2.18 -7.29 -3.29
C TRP A 33 0.99 -8.14 -3.73
N GLN A 34 0.93 -9.36 -3.20
CA GLN A 34 -0.15 -10.31 -3.45
C GLN A 34 -0.90 -10.62 -2.16
N CYS A 35 -2.20 -10.86 -2.28
CA CYS A 35 -3.07 -11.28 -1.17
C CYS A 35 -4.22 -12.15 -1.69
N SER A 36 -4.99 -12.75 -0.78
CA SER A 36 -6.30 -13.30 -1.15
C SER A 36 -7.23 -12.15 -1.55
N LEU A 37 -8.20 -12.43 -2.43
CA LEU A 37 -9.18 -11.42 -2.82
C LEU A 37 -9.99 -10.92 -1.61
N GLU A 38 -10.31 -11.81 -0.67
CA GLU A 38 -11.03 -11.48 0.57
C GLU A 38 -10.28 -10.48 1.47
N ALA A 39 -8.95 -10.53 1.46
CA ALA A 39 -8.11 -9.64 2.27
C ALA A 39 -7.80 -8.31 1.58
N LEU A 40 -8.05 -8.17 0.28
CA LEU A 40 -7.57 -7.06 -0.56
C LEU A 40 -7.89 -5.68 0.03
N GLY A 41 -9.16 -5.43 0.40
CA GLY A 41 -9.58 -4.14 0.92
C GLY A 41 -8.87 -3.76 2.22
N ARG A 42 -8.69 -4.74 3.12
CA ARG A 42 -7.96 -4.54 4.39
C ARG A 42 -6.48 -4.29 4.13
N THR A 43 -5.84 -5.08 3.27
CA THR A 43 -4.41 -4.93 2.95
C THR A 43 -4.11 -3.58 2.32
N ILE A 44 -4.96 -3.09 1.39
CA ILE A 44 -4.81 -1.73 0.82
C ILE A 44 -4.88 -0.66 1.91
N ALA A 45 -5.84 -0.77 2.83
CA ALA A 45 -5.98 0.20 3.92
C ALA A 45 -4.76 0.21 4.87
N GLU A 46 -4.22 -0.97 5.19
CA GLU A 46 -3.00 -1.11 6.00
C GLU A 46 -1.79 -0.48 5.29
N LYS A 47 -1.58 -0.75 4.00
CA LYS A 47 -0.47 -0.19 3.20
C LYS A 47 -0.54 1.34 3.05
N VAL A 48 -1.73 1.89 2.85
CA VAL A 48 -1.92 3.36 2.83
C VAL A 48 -1.56 3.96 4.19
N ARG A 49 -2.00 3.35 5.29
CA ARG A 49 -1.71 3.82 6.65
C ARG A 49 -0.21 3.80 6.95
N GLU A 50 0.49 2.74 6.56
CA GLU A 50 1.95 2.62 6.69
C GLU A 50 2.69 3.70 5.91
N SER A 51 2.29 3.94 4.65
CA SER A 51 2.85 4.97 3.78
C SER A 51 2.69 6.38 4.35
N ILE A 52 1.53 6.66 4.95
CA ILE A 52 1.27 7.93 5.65
C ILE A 52 2.20 8.06 6.86
N ASN A 53 2.24 7.05 7.74
CA ASN A 53 3.08 7.06 8.93
C ASN A 53 4.57 7.24 8.61
N PHE A 54 5.06 6.60 7.54
CA PHE A 54 6.44 6.75 7.08
C PHE A 54 6.75 8.19 6.65
N LYS A 55 5.86 8.83 5.87
CA LYS A 55 6.01 10.24 5.46
C LYS A 55 6.03 11.19 6.66
N TYR A 56 5.27 10.92 7.73
CA TYR A 56 5.31 11.73 8.95
C TYR A 56 6.61 11.53 9.76
N LYS A 57 7.11 10.30 9.85
CA LYS A 57 8.35 10.00 10.58
C LYS A 57 9.58 10.64 9.91
N LYS A 58 9.66 10.66 8.57
CA LYS A 58 10.74 11.35 7.85
C LYS A 58 10.76 12.86 8.08
N ARG A 59 9.60 13.51 8.20
CA ARG A 59 9.57 14.97 8.45
C ARG A 59 10.16 15.33 9.82
N ARG A 60 9.87 14.56 10.86
CA ARG A 60 10.38 14.84 12.21
C ARG A 60 11.90 14.69 12.34
N GLN A 61 12.53 13.82 11.55
CA GLN A 61 13.99 13.68 11.54
C GLN A 61 14.70 14.76 10.71
N GLY A 62 13.99 15.45 9.81
CA GLY A 62 14.55 16.57 9.03
C GLY A 62 14.50 17.92 9.77
N ASP A 63 13.58 18.09 10.72
CA ASP A 63 13.45 19.32 11.53
C ASP A 63 14.46 19.41 12.69
N GLU A 64 15.15 18.32 13.05
CA GLU A 64 16.18 18.32 14.10
C GLU A 64 17.60 18.64 13.57
N GLY A 65 17.75 18.91 12.26
CA GLY A 65 19.04 19.15 11.60
C GLY A 65 19.37 20.60 11.24
N ASP A 66 18.46 21.56 11.47
CA ASP A 66 18.64 22.99 11.16
C ASP A 66 18.68 23.85 12.45
N GLN A 67 19.38 23.36 13.48
CA GLN A 67 19.84 24.15 14.63
C GLN A 67 21.36 24.02 14.80
N GLU A 68 22.14 24.50 13.83
CA GLU A 68 23.53 24.94 14.04
C GLU A 68 23.83 26.19 13.21
#